data_AF-A0A957N1P3-F1
#
_entry.id   AF-A0A957N1P3-F1
#
_cell.length_a   1.000
_cell.length_b   1.000
_cell.length_c   1.000
_cell.angle_alpha   90.00
_cell.angle_beta   90.00
_cell.angle_gamma   90.00
#
_symmetry.space_group_name_H-M   'P 1'
#
loop_
_entity.id
_entity.type
_entity.pdbx_description
1 polymer ?
#
loop_
_entity_poly.entity_id
_entity_poly.type
_entity_poly.pdbx_seq_one_letter_code
_entity_poly.pdbx_strand_id
1 'polypeptide(L)'
;MNRPRTLVLTLIVALLAGVLVALFATSIAPVADDGALDVPVFAAFVGALTVLVGALATLLALGLHARWPTLAGVRRGRPDPVAAVRQGVIAGVVCLTFLVLALLDSLDIAFVLVTLLLAGLVEAFVQVRG
;
A
#
# COMPACT_ATOMS: atom_id res chain seq x y z
N MET A 1 -7.46 17.64 4.63
CA MET A 1 -7.19 16.83 5.84
C MET A 1 -5.92 17.35 6.50
N ASN A 2 -5.85 17.42 7.84
CA ASN A 2 -4.69 17.98 8.53
C ASN A 2 -3.59 16.93 8.69
N ARG A 3 -2.33 17.28 8.37
CA ARG A 3 -1.15 16.39 8.46
C ARG A 3 -1.05 15.57 9.77
N PRO A 4 -1.18 16.14 10.98
CA PRO A 4 -1.07 15.35 12.22
C PRO A 4 -2.18 14.30 12.34
N ARG A 5 -3.40 14.65 11.90
CA ARG A 5 -4.53 13.70 11.88
C ARG A 5 -4.27 12.56 10.90
N THR A 6 -3.74 12.86 9.70
CA THR A 6 -3.37 11.82 8.73
C THR A 6 -2.31 10.90 9.30
N LEU A 7 -1.25 11.43 9.91
CA LEU A 7 -0.19 10.63 10.51
C LEU A 7 -0.73 9.67 11.57
N VAL A 8 -1.52 10.17 12.53
CA VAL A 8 -2.08 9.34 13.60
C VAL A 8 -3.00 8.25 13.04
N LEU A 9 -3.90 8.59 12.12
CA LEU A 9 -4.79 7.61 11.50
C LEU A 9 -4.02 6.55 10.72
N THR A 10 -3.03 6.94 9.91
CA THR A 10 -2.21 5.99 9.16
C THR A 10 -1.40 5.09 10.09
N LEU A 11 -0.91 5.61 11.23
CA LEU A 11 -0.17 4.82 12.21
C LEU A 11 -1.07 3.79 12.90
N ILE A 12 -2.30 4.16 13.27
CA ILE A 12 -3.30 3.22 13.80
C ILE A 12 -3.60 2.13 12.76
N VAL A 13 -3.84 2.51 11.50
CA VAL A 13 -4.10 1.55 10.42
C VAL A 13 -2.92 0.61 10.20
N ALA A 14 -1.68 1.12 10.21
CA ALA A 14 -0.47 0.30 10.08
C ALA A 14 -0.34 -0.71 11.23
N LEU A 15 -0.60 -0.28 12.48
CA LEU A 15 -0.55 -1.16 13.64
C LEU A 15 -1.63 -2.25 13.57
N LEU A 16 -2.87 -1.89 13.26
CA LEU A 16 -3.98 -2.85 13.15
C LEU A 16 -3.72 -3.87 12.02
N ALA A 17 -3.31 -3.40 10.84
CA ALA A 17 -2.98 -4.27 9.72
C ALA A 17 -1.77 -5.15 10.05
N GLY A 18 -0.74 -4.62 10.73
CA GLY A 18 0.43 -5.37 11.17
C GLY A 18 0.07 -6.49 12.15
N VAL A 19 -0.79 -6.20 13.12
CA VAL A 19 -1.31 -7.21 14.06
C VAL A 19 -2.09 -8.30 13.31
N LEU A 20 -2.97 -7.92 12.37
CA LEU A 20 -3.72 -8.90 11.58
C LEU A 20 -2.80 -9.79 10.75
N VAL A 21 -1.82 -9.21 10.05
CA VAL A 21 -0.83 -9.97 9.27
C VAL A 21 -0.06 -10.93 10.18
N ALA A 22 0.37 -10.48 11.37
CA ALA A 22 1.07 -11.34 12.32
C ALA A 22 0.18 -12.50 12.80
N LEU A 23 -1.07 -12.22 13.15
CA LEU A 23 -2.04 -13.24 13.57
C LEU A 23 -2.27 -14.30 12.48
N PHE A 24 -2.46 -13.88 11.23
CA PHE A 24 -2.58 -14.81 10.12
C PHE A 24 -1.29 -15.61 9.88
N ALA A 25 -0.12 -14.98 9.99
CA ALA A 25 1.15 -15.65 9.76
C ALA A 25 1.52 -16.67 10.85
N THR A 26 1.09 -16.46 12.10
CA THR A 26 1.51 -17.31 13.23
C THR A 26 0.43 -18.23 13.77
N SER A 27 -0.83 -17.84 13.64
CA SER A 27 -1.91 -18.43 14.45
C SER A 27 -3.09 -18.92 13.65
N ILE A 28 -3.22 -18.53 12.38
CA ILE A 28 -4.36 -18.91 11.52
C ILE A 28 -3.81 -19.55 10.24
N ALA A 29 -3.92 -20.87 10.14
CA ALA A 29 -3.48 -21.57 8.94
C ALA A 29 -4.36 -21.18 7.74
N PRO A 30 -3.78 -20.89 6.56
CA PRO A 30 -4.55 -20.61 5.34
C PRO A 30 -5.07 -21.89 4.67
N VAL A 31 -4.83 -23.06 5.27
CA VAL A 31 -5.18 -24.38 4.73
C VAL A 31 -6.07 -25.08 5.76
N ALA A 32 -7.20 -25.60 5.30
CA ALA A 32 -8.14 -26.35 6.12
C ALA A 32 -7.63 -27.78 6.41
N ASP A 33 -8.31 -28.49 7.30
CA ASP A 33 -7.90 -29.84 7.74
C ASP A 33 -7.88 -30.88 6.60
N ASP A 34 -8.61 -30.62 5.52
CA ASP A 34 -8.65 -31.43 4.29
C ASP A 34 -7.52 -31.10 3.30
N GLY A 35 -6.65 -30.14 3.64
CA GLY A 35 -5.57 -29.68 2.78
C GLY A 35 -5.98 -28.65 1.73
N ALA A 36 -7.26 -28.25 1.67
CA ALA A 36 -7.72 -27.22 0.76
C ALA A 36 -7.36 -25.81 1.26
N LEU A 37 -7.13 -24.87 0.34
CA LEU A 37 -6.92 -23.47 0.69
C LEU A 37 -8.24 -22.86 1.20
N ASP A 38 -8.22 -22.30 2.41
CA ASP A 38 -9.31 -21.47 2.92
C ASP A 38 -9.22 -20.09 2.25
N VAL A 39 -9.99 -19.94 1.16
CA VAL A 39 -9.97 -18.73 0.32
C VAL A 39 -10.32 -17.46 1.11
N PRO A 40 -11.35 -17.43 1.98
CA PRO A 40 -11.61 -16.29 2.86
C PRO A 40 -10.42 -15.89 3.75
N VAL A 41 -9.78 -16.85 4.42
CA VAL A 41 -8.63 -16.59 5.30
C VAL A 41 -7.45 -16.06 4.49
N PHE A 42 -7.16 -16.70 3.36
CA PHE A 42 -6.09 -16.27 2.47
C PHE A 42 -6.33 -14.86 1.92
N ALA A 43 -7.56 -14.57 1.46
CA ALA A 43 -7.93 -13.25 0.98
C ALA A 43 -7.85 -12.18 2.09
N ALA A 44 -8.23 -12.52 3.33
CA ALA A 44 -8.10 -11.63 4.47
C ALA A 44 -6.63 -11.33 4.80
N PHE A 45 -5.75 -12.34 4.73
CA PHE A 45 -4.31 -12.15 4.88
C PHE A 45 -3.74 -11.23 3.80
N VAL A 46 -4.04 -11.51 2.52
CA VAL A 46 -3.59 -10.67 1.40
C VAL A 46 -4.11 -9.24 1.51
N GLY A 47 -5.37 -9.07 1.91
CA GLY A 47 -5.97 -7.77 2.17
C GLY A 47 -5.26 -7.01 3.29
N ALA A 48 -5.00 -7.68 4.42
CA ALA A 48 -4.29 -7.09 5.56
C ALA A 48 -2.85 -6.68 5.17
N LEU A 49 -2.15 -7.53 4.41
CA LEU A 49 -0.81 -7.23 3.91
C LEU A 49 -0.81 -6.01 2.96
N THR A 50 -1.78 -5.94 2.06
CA THR A 50 -1.96 -4.82 1.14
C THR A 50 -2.18 -3.51 1.88
N VAL A 51 -3.06 -3.52 2.89
CA VAL A 51 -3.34 -2.36 3.74
C VAL A 51 -2.09 -1.96 4.53
N LEU A 52 -1.35 -2.92 5.08
CA LEU A 52 -0.12 -2.67 5.81
C LEU A 52 0.93 -1.98 4.92
N VAL A 53 1.20 -2.53 3.74
CA VAL A 53 2.15 -1.95 2.78
C VAL A 53 1.72 -0.54 2.38
N GLY A 54 0.43 -0.32 2.09
CA GLY A 54 -0.07 1.00 1.75
C GLY A 54 0.03 2.01 2.90
N ALA A 55 -0.21 1.59 4.14
CA ALA A 55 -0.05 2.43 5.31
C ALA A 55 1.42 2.80 5.56
N LEU A 56 2.34 1.84 5.46
CA LEU A 56 3.78 2.08 5.58
C LEU A 56 4.29 3.03 4.48
N ALA A 57 3.87 2.80 3.23
CA ALA A 57 4.20 3.68 2.11
C ALA A 57 3.64 5.10 2.30
N THR A 58 2.43 5.24 2.87
CA THR A 58 1.86 6.54 3.25
C THR A 58 2.71 7.25 4.32
N LEU A 59 3.13 6.53 5.37
CA LEU A 59 3.99 7.10 6.42
C LEU A 59 5.34 7.55 5.85
N LEU A 60 5.92 6.73 4.97
CA LEU A 60 7.14 7.07 4.26
C LEU A 60 6.95 8.34 3.42
N ALA A 61 5.90 8.40 2.60
CA ALA A 61 5.58 9.57 1.78
C ALA A 61 5.35 10.83 2.63
N LEU A 62 4.62 10.73 3.75
CA LEU A 62 4.46 11.85 4.68
C LEU A 62 5.82 12.34 5.22
N GLY A 63 6.71 11.42 5.59
CA GLY A 63 8.08 11.72 6.01
C GLY A 63 8.88 12.44 4.92
N LEU A 64 8.86 11.90 3.70
CA LEU A 64 9.51 12.48 2.54
C LEU A 64 8.97 13.88 2.23
N HIS A 65 7.66 14.08 2.27
CA HIS A 65 7.02 15.39 2.02
C HIS A 65 7.34 16.44 3.08
N ALA A 66 7.68 16.04 4.31
CA ALA A 66 8.18 16.99 5.32
C ALA A 66 9.57 17.49 4.98
N ARG A 67 10.44 16.60 4.49
CA ARG A 67 11.83 16.92 4.17
C ARG A 67 11.97 17.59 2.80
N TRP A 68 11.16 17.16 1.84
CA TRP A 68 11.15 17.62 0.46
C TRP A 68 9.72 17.96 0.01
N PRO A 69 9.22 19.16 0.34
CA PRO A 69 7.86 19.61 0.03
C PRO A 69 7.48 19.55 -1.46
N THR A 70 8.48 19.65 -2.35
CA THR A 70 8.29 19.61 -3.81
C THR A 70 7.77 18.25 -4.30
N LEU A 71 7.97 17.17 -3.54
CA LEU A 71 7.49 15.82 -3.88
C LEU A 71 5.98 15.64 -3.66
N ALA A 72 5.36 16.49 -2.84
CA ALA A 72 3.97 16.30 -2.39
C ALA A 72 2.91 16.80 -3.37
N GLY A 73 3.31 17.47 -4.46
CA GLY A 73 2.46 18.39 -5.20
C GLY A 73 2.10 19.61 -4.33
N VAL A 74 2.37 20.81 -4.83
CA VAL A 74 2.14 22.03 -4.04
C VAL A 74 0.72 22.52 -4.28
N ARG A 75 -0.19 22.30 -3.30
CA ARG A 75 -1.53 22.91 -3.31
C ARG A 75 -1.53 24.11 -2.38
N ARG A 76 -1.70 25.33 -2.93
CA ARG A 76 -1.71 26.59 -2.17
C ARG A 76 -0.48 26.78 -1.27
N GLY A 77 0.70 26.40 -1.76
CA GLY A 77 1.99 26.59 -1.05
C GLY A 77 2.26 25.63 0.11
N ARG A 78 1.43 24.60 0.32
CA ARG A 78 1.62 23.61 1.40
C ARG A 78 1.57 22.18 0.85
N PRO A 79 2.36 21.24 1.41
CA PRO A 79 2.26 19.81 1.08
C PRO A 79 0.86 19.29 1.41
N ASP A 80 0.20 18.64 0.44
CA ASP A 80 -1.10 18.02 0.67
C ASP A 80 -0.93 16.59 1.26
N PRO A 81 -1.38 16.32 2.50
CA PRO A 81 -1.31 14.98 3.07
C PRO A 81 -2.09 13.93 2.27
N VAL A 82 -3.08 14.37 1.48
CA VAL A 82 -3.87 13.48 0.62
C VAL A 82 -3.00 12.86 -0.48
N ALA A 83 -1.98 13.57 -0.97
CA ALA A 83 -1.04 13.02 -1.95
C ALA A 83 -0.26 11.83 -1.37
N ALA A 84 0.16 11.92 -0.11
CA ALA A 84 0.86 10.81 0.56
C ALA A 84 -0.04 9.58 0.73
N VAL A 85 -1.31 9.78 1.12
CA VAL A 85 -2.29 8.67 1.24
C VAL A 85 -2.50 8.01 -0.12
N ARG A 86 -2.66 8.79 -1.19
CA ARG A 86 -2.83 8.26 -2.53
C ARG A 86 -1.61 7.46 -2.99
N GLN A 87 -0.40 7.98 -2.82
CA GLN A 87 0.84 7.27 -3.14
C GLN A 87 0.94 5.95 -2.37
N GLY A 88 0.55 5.94 -1.09
CA GLY A 88 0.49 4.71 -0.30
C GLY A 88 -0.54 3.71 -0.84
N VAL A 89 -1.74 4.16 -1.21
CA VAL A 89 -2.76 3.29 -1.83
C VAL A 89 -2.23 2.69 -3.13
N ILE A 90 -1.60 3.49 -4.00
CA ILE A 90 -0.99 3.01 -5.24
C ILE A 90 0.07 1.94 -4.94
N ALA A 91 0.96 2.19 -3.96
CA ALA A 91 1.98 1.23 -3.57
C ALA A 91 1.38 -0.08 -3.03
N GLY A 92 0.30 -0.02 -2.25
CA GLY A 92 -0.45 -1.19 -1.81
C GLY A 92 -1.01 -2.00 -2.99
N VAL A 93 -1.66 -1.33 -3.95
CA VAL A 93 -2.19 -1.98 -5.16
C VAL A 93 -1.07 -2.62 -5.99
N VAL A 94 0.06 -1.95 -6.17
CA VAL A 94 1.23 -2.51 -6.87
C VAL A 94 1.72 -3.78 -6.16
N CYS A 95 1.84 -3.76 -4.83
CA CYS A 95 2.22 -4.93 -4.05
C CYS A 95 1.24 -6.08 -4.23
N LEU A 96 -0.07 -5.80 -4.22
CA LEU A 96 -1.11 -6.79 -4.48
C LEU A 96 -0.97 -7.39 -5.89
N THR A 97 -0.74 -6.55 -6.91
CA THR A 97 -0.51 -7.02 -8.28
C THR A 97 0.70 -7.95 -8.35
N PHE A 98 1.83 -7.58 -7.73
CA PHE A 98 3.01 -8.43 -7.70
C PHE A 98 2.78 -9.75 -6.98
N LEU A 99 2.05 -9.73 -5.86
CA LEU A 99 1.70 -10.93 -5.15
C LEU A 99 0.84 -11.86 -6.02
N VAL A 100 -0.19 -11.32 -6.69
CA VAL A 100 -1.03 -12.11 -7.61
C VAL A 100 -0.20 -12.70 -8.75
N LEU A 101 0.66 -11.91 -9.39
CA LEU A 101 1.53 -12.40 -10.45
C LEU A 101 2.50 -13.48 -9.96
N ALA A 102 3.05 -13.33 -8.76
CA ALA A 102 3.93 -14.32 -8.14
C ALA A 102 3.20 -15.64 -7.85
N LEU A 103 1.97 -15.57 -7.34
CA LEU A 103 1.14 -16.76 -7.08
C LEU A 103 0.77 -17.50 -8.37
N LEU A 104 0.66 -16.78 -9.48
CA LEU A 104 0.43 -17.34 -10.81
C LEU A 104 1.72 -17.78 -11.53
N ASP A 105 2.87 -17.70 -10.85
CA ASP A 105 4.20 -17.99 -11.42
C ASP A 105 4.48 -17.21 -12.72
N SER A 106 3.97 -15.98 -12.78
CA SER A 106 4.01 -15.09 -13.94
C SER A 106 4.78 -13.80 -13.68
N LEU A 107 5.36 -13.66 -12.48
CA LEU A 107 6.09 -12.46 -12.09
C LEU A 107 7.47 -12.42 -12.77
N ASP A 108 7.54 -11.65 -13.85
CA ASP A 108 8.79 -11.33 -14.56
C ASP A 108 9.24 -9.89 -14.23
N ILE A 109 10.54 -9.62 -14.34
CA ILE A 109 11.12 -8.28 -14.19
C ILE A 109 10.45 -7.27 -15.14
N ALA A 110 10.05 -7.71 -16.34
CA ALA A 110 9.32 -6.87 -17.28
C ALA A 110 7.99 -6.38 -16.69
N PHE A 111 7.21 -7.28 -16.07
CA PHE A 111 5.96 -6.90 -15.39
C PHE A 111 6.22 -5.98 -14.21
N VAL A 112 7.26 -6.25 -13.41
CA VAL A 112 7.64 -5.37 -12.30
C VAL A 112 7.89 -3.94 -12.79
N LEU A 113 8.72 -3.78 -13.82
CA LEU A 113 9.07 -2.48 -14.37
C LEU A 113 7.85 -1.77 -14.99
N VAL A 114 7.03 -2.49 -15.76
CA VAL A 114 5.83 -1.93 -16.40
C VAL A 114 4.81 -1.49 -15.35
N THR A 115 4.55 -2.29 -14.33
CA THR A 115 3.61 -1.93 -13.26
C THR A 115 4.09 -0.71 -12.48
N LEU A 116 5.38 -0.62 -12.15
CA LEU A 116 5.96 0.55 -11.49
C LEU A 116 5.87 1.81 -12.37
N LEU A 117 6.15 1.67 -13.67
CA LEU A 117 6.03 2.75 -14.64
C LEU A 117 4.57 3.26 -14.71
N LEU A 118 3.60 2.35 -14.82
CA LEU A 118 2.18 2.70 -14.86
C LEU A 118 1.73 3.36 -13.57
N ALA A 119 2.14 2.84 -12.41
CA ALA A 119 1.85 3.44 -11.11
C ALA A 119 2.40 4.87 -11.01
N GLY A 120 3.64 5.09 -11.44
CA GLY A 120 4.25 6.42 -11.51
C GLY A 120 3.54 7.36 -12.48
N LEU A 121 3.14 6.87 -13.65
CA LEU A 121 2.41 7.66 -14.65
C LEU A 121 1.02 8.08 -14.15
N VAL A 122 0.29 7.15 -13.52
CA VAL A 122 -1.01 7.43 -12.90
C VAL A 122 -0.86 8.51 -11.84
N GLU A 123 0.14 8.40 -10.98
CA GLU A 123 0.40 9.41 -9.95
C GLU A 123 0.74 10.77 -10.55
N ALA A 124 1.64 10.83 -11.54
CA ALA A 124 2.00 12.07 -12.22
C ALA A 124 0.80 12.73 -12.92
N PHE A 125 -0.02 11.94 -13.60
CA PHE A 125 -1.22 12.42 -14.28
C PHE A 125 -2.25 13.01 -13.30
N VAL A 126 -2.48 12.34 -12.17
CA VAL A 126 -3.38 12.83 -11.12
C VAL A 126 -2.85 14.12 -10.50
N GLN A 127 -1.54 14.25 -10.30
CA GLN A 127 -0.92 15.47 -9.78
C GLN A 127 -1.06 16.67 -10.72
N VAL A 128 -1.05 16.47 -12.04
CA VAL A 128 -1.24 17.56 -13.02
C VAL A 128 -2.68 18.05 -13.09
N ARG A 129 -3.67 17.19 -12.82
CA ARG A 129 -5.10 17.50 -12.97
C ARG A 129 -5.80 17.95 -11.68
N GLY A 130 -5.23 17.72 -10.50
CA GLY A 130 -5.83 18.03 -9.19
C GLY A 130 -5.37 19.34 -8.59
#